data_AF-A0A956ZUK7-F1
#
_entry.id   AF-A0A956ZUK7-F1
#
_cell.length_a   1.000
_cell.length_b   1.000
_cell.length_c   1.000
_cell.angle_alpha   90.00
_cell.angle_beta   90.00
_cell.angle_gamma   90.00
#
_symmetry.space_group_name_H-M   'P 1'
#
loop_
_entity.id
_entity.type
_entity.pdbx_description
1 polymer ?
#
loop_
_entity_poly.entity_id
_entity_poly.type
_entity_poly.pdbx_seq_one_letter_code
_entity_poly.pdbx_strand_id
1 'polypeptide(L)' 'MVFQGHLFDKNVMVERTLSTGTVVRLKLEPLGDGRVKVLEYYRKGHLHDRFKRHSDEEGKVFQFAELGLLQTYDHLFG' A
#
# COMPACT_ATOMS: atom_id res chain seq x y z
N MET A 1 -2.23 -0.91 29.84
CA MET A 1 -3.14 -0.76 28.68
C MET A 1 -2.43 -1.33 27.48
N VAL A 2 -2.78 -2.53 27.03
CA VAL A 2 -2.17 -3.13 25.84
C VAL A 2 -3.31 -3.32 24.84
N PHE A 3 -3.48 -2.32 23.98
CA PHE A 3 -4.26 -2.50 22.77
C PHE A 3 -3.28 -2.94 21.70
N GLN A 4 -3.37 -4.19 21.27
CA GLN A 4 -3.15 -4.48 19.86
C GLN A 4 -3.94 -5.73 19.51
N GLY A 5 -5.20 -5.47 19.17
CA GLY A 5 -6.08 -6.49 18.61
C GLY A 5 -5.47 -7.01 17.31
N HIS A 6 -5.13 -8.30 17.34
CA HIS A 6 -5.23 -9.14 16.15
C HIS A 6 -6.66 -9.01 15.62
N LEU A 7 -6.89 -8.27 14.52
CA LEU A 7 -8.19 -8.28 13.81
C LEU A 7 -8.20 -7.63 12.42
N PHE A 8 -7.06 -7.53 11.72
CA PHE A 8 -7.06 -7.23 10.28
C PHE A 8 -5.97 -8.01 9.54
N ASP A 9 -6.12 -9.34 9.46
CA ASP A 9 -5.31 -10.19 8.56
C ASP A 9 -5.50 -9.85 7.07
N LYS A 10 -6.34 -8.85 6.77
CA LYS A 10 -6.72 -8.40 5.44
C LYS A 10 -5.71 -7.39 4.89
N ASN A 11 -4.47 -7.84 4.72
CA ASN A 11 -3.51 -7.08 3.93
C ASN A 11 -3.82 -7.30 2.44
N VAL A 12 -3.68 -6.23 1.64
CA VAL A 12 -3.92 -6.29 0.19
C VAL A 12 -2.69 -5.80 -0.53
N MET A 13 -2.32 -6.52 -1.59
CA MET A 13 -1.31 -6.06 -2.52
C MET A 13 -1.97 -5.31 -3.67
N VAL A 14 -1.61 -4.03 -3.82
CA VAL A 14 -2.07 -3.17 -4.91
C VAL A 14 -0.91 -2.81 -5.80
N GLU A 15 -1.20 -2.61 -7.08
CA GLU A 15 -0.22 -2.13 -8.06
C GLU A 15 -0.77 -0.90 -8.76
N ARG A 16 0.08 0.11 -8.92
CA ARG A 16 -0.23 1.39 -9.57
C ARG A 16 0.90 1.77 -10.49
N THR A 17 0.55 2.19 -11.70
CA THR A 17 1.49 2.84 -12.61
C THR A 17 1.40 4.35 -12.45
N LEU A 18 2.53 4.99 -12.17
CA LEU A 18 2.67 6.44 -12.12
C LEU A 18 2.74 7.00 -13.55
N SER A 19 2.44 8.28 -13.71
CA SER A 19 2.55 9.00 -15.00
C SER A 19 3.96 8.95 -15.61
N THR A 20 4.99 8.72 -14.80
CA THR A 20 6.38 8.54 -15.23
C THR A 20 6.69 7.15 -15.80
N GLY A 21 5.69 6.27 -15.90
CA GLY A 21 5.86 4.87 -16.30
C GLY A 21 6.48 3.98 -15.19
N THR A 22 6.71 4.54 -14.00
CA THR A 22 7.14 3.77 -12.83
C THR A 22 5.95 2.95 -12.33
N VAL A 23 6.15 1.66 -12.12
CA VAL A 23 5.17 0.78 -11.47
C VAL A 23 5.52 0.65 -9.99
N VAL A 24 4.55 0.92 -9.13
CA VAL A 24 4.68 0.77 -7.68
C VAL A 24 3.73 -0.32 -7.23
N ARG A 25 4.23 -1.21 -6.39
CA ARG A 25 3.46 -2.27 -5.76
C ARG A 25 3.55 -2.12 -4.26
N LEU A 26 2.39 -2.02 -3.61
CA LEU A 26 2.27 -1.76 -2.18
C LEU A 26 1.53 -2.91 -1.53
N LYS A 27 2.08 -3.45 -0.45
CA LYS A 27 1.31 -4.27 0.48
C LYS A 27 0.77 -3.36 1.56
N LEU A 28 -0.55 -3.27 1.66
CA LEU A 28 -1.25 -2.34 2.54
C LEU A 28 -1.99 -3.09 3.62
N GLU A 29 -1.92 -2.57 4.84
CA GLU A 29 -2.71 -3.00 5.99
C GLU A 29 -3.73 -1.91 6.32
N PRO A 30 -5.03 -2.24 6.42
CA PRO A 30 -6.04 -1.27 6.83
C PRO A 30 -5.89 -0.96 8.31
N LEU A 31 -5.87 0.33 8.67
CA LEU A 31 -5.85 0.79 10.06
C LEU A 31 -7.23 1.25 10.56
N GLY A 32 -8.24 1.21 9.70
CA GLY A 32 -9.53 1.84 9.96
C GLY A 32 -9.53 3.33 9.57
N ASP A 33 -10.73 3.93 9.57
CA ASP A 33 -10.96 5.35 9.23
C ASP A 33 -10.46 5.76 7.84
N GLY A 34 -10.40 4.81 6.89
CA GLY A 34 -9.87 5.07 5.54
C GLY A 34 -8.34 5.22 5.48
N ARG A 35 -7.62 4.89 6.56
CA ARG A 35 -6.16 4.91 6.61
C ARG A 35 -5.57 3.53 6.35
N VAL A 36 -4.39 3.54 5.75
CA VAL A 36 -3.62 2.33 5.48
C VAL A 36 -2.17 2.50 5.88
N LYS A 37 -1.56 1.42 6.35
CA LYS A 37 -0.12 1.30 6.60
C LYS A 37 0.54 0.54 5.46
N VAL A 38 1.67 1.04 4.98
CA VAL A 38 2.50 0.32 4.00
C VAL A 38 3.31 -0.73 4.75
N LEU A 39 3.07 -2.01 4.48
CA LEU A 39 3.86 -3.11 5.01
C LEU A 39 5.07 -3.41 4.12
N GLU A 40 4.88 -3.36 2.81
CA GLU A 40 5.93 -3.61 1.82
C GLU A 40 5.79 -2.62 0.67
N TYR A 41 6.90 -2.02 0.26
CA TYR A 41 6.93 -1.09 -0.86
C TYR A 41 7.88 -1.59 -1.93
N TYR A 42 7.37 -1.81 -3.13
CA TYR A 42 8.16 -2.20 -4.29
C TYR A 42 8.01 -1.20 -5.40
N ARG A 43 9.12 -0.89 -6.08
CA ARG A 43 9.14 -0.01 -7.24
C ARG A 43 9.87 -0.66 -8.40
N LYS A 44 9.32 -0.52 -9.58
CA LYS A 44 9.91 -0.89 -10.86
C LYS A 44 9.92 0.34 -11.76
N GLY A 45 11.10 0.78 -12.21
CA GLY A 45 11.20 1.89 -13.14
C GLY A 45 10.75 1.49 -14.55
N HIS A 46 10.41 2.47 -15.38
CA HIS A 46 9.94 2.24 -16.76
C HIS A 46 10.91 1.41 -17.61
N LEU A 47 12.22 1.58 -17.40
CA LEU A 47 13.29 0.87 -18.13
C LEU A 47 13.84 -0.37 -17.38
N HIS A 48 13.19 -0.78 -16.30
CA HIS A 48 13.66 -1.86 -15.46
C HIS A 48 12.63 -2.99 -15.41
N ASP A 49 13.08 -4.22 -15.59
CA ASP A 49 12.18 -5.39 -15.55
C ASP A 49 11.93 -5.92 -14.13
N ARG A 50 12.69 -5.45 -13.14
CA ARG A 50 12.67 -5.98 -11.76
C ARG A 50 12.15 -4.96 -10.77
N PHE A 51 11.25 -5.41 -9.91
CA PHE A 51 10.85 -4.68 -8.71
C PHE A 51 12.00 -4.66 -7.69
N LYS A 52 12.24 -3.49 -7.10
CA LYS A 52 13.13 -3.31 -5.95
C LYS A 52 12.29 -2.94 -4.74
N ARG A 53 12.58 -3.57 -3.60
CA ARG A 53 11.97 -3.23 -2.32
C ARG A 53 12.61 -1.96 -1.77
N HIS A 54 11.80 -1.03 -1.28
CA HIS A 54 12.27 0.21 -0.66
C HIS A 54 11.76 0.29 0.78
N SER A 55 12.58 -0.18 1.71
CA SER A 55 12.22 -0.25 3.14
C SER A 55 12.02 1.12 3.79
N ASP A 56 12.58 2.19 3.23
CA ASP A 56 12.38 3.56 3.74
C ASP A 56 10.92 4.04 3.65
N GLU A 57 10.10 3.40 2.80
CA GLU A 57 8.68 3.69 2.65
C GLU A 57 7.79 2.77 3.50
N GLU A 58 8.36 1.73 4.12
CA GLU A 58 7.63 0.76 4.93
C GLU A 58 7.33 1.33 6.32
N GLY A 59 6.16 0.99 6.85
CA GLY A 59 5.64 1.50 8.12
C GLY A 59 4.95 2.85 8.03
N LYS A 60 5.06 3.56 6.89
CA LYS A 60 4.35 4.83 6.67
C LYS A 60 2.84 4.62 6.61
N VAL A 61 2.11 5.58 7.17
CA VAL A 61 0.66 5.60 7.20
C VAL A 61 0.16 6.73 6.32
N PHE A 62 -0.79 6.43 5.45
CA PHE A 62 -1.38 7.38 4.51
C PHE A 62 -2.90 7.31 4.56
N GLN A 63 -3.56 8.38 4.12
CA GLN A 63 -4.96 8.29 3.75
C GLN A 63 -5.06 7.48 2.46
N PHE A 64 -5.99 6.52 2.40
CA PHE A 64 -6.14 5.68 1.21
C PHE A 64 -6.44 6.50 -0.05
N ALA A 65 -7.17 7.61 0.09
CA ALA A 65 -7.47 8.55 -0.98
C ALA A 65 -6.21 9.18 -1.61
N GLU A 66 -5.12 9.34 -0.85
CA GLU A 66 -3.85 9.91 -1.36
C GLU A 66 -3.12 8.94 -2.30
N LEU A 67 -3.41 7.64 -2.20
CA LEU A 67 -2.81 6.62 -3.05
C LEU A 67 -3.32 6.66 -4.49
N GLY A 68 -4.42 7.39 -4.77
CA GLY A 68 -4.95 7.57 -6.12
C GLY A 68 -5.20 6.25 -6.86
N LEU A 69 -5.65 5.23 -6.13
CA LEU A 69 -5.98 3.91 -6.67
C LEU A 69 -7.35 3.94 -7.35
N LEU A 70 -7.53 3.09 -8.36
CA LEU A 70 -8.81 2.95 -9.05
C LEU A 70 -9.86 2.28 -8.17
N GLN A 71 -9.45 1.36 -7.29
CA GLN A 71 -10.33 0.68 -6.34
C GLN A 71 -10.55 1.55 -5.10
N THR A 72 -11.74 1.46 -4.51
CA THR A 72 -12.07 2.15 -3.25
C THR A 72 -11.54 1.39 -2.04
N TYR A 73 -11.43 2.07 -0.89
CA TYR A 73 -10.99 1.44 0.37
C TYR A 73 -11.92 0.29 0.76
N ASP A 74 -13.23 0.52 0.69
CA ASP A 74 -14.26 -0.48 1.02
C ASP A 74 -14.19 -1.69 0.08
N HIS A 75 -13.91 -1.49 -1.21
CA HIS A 75 -13.75 -2.61 -2.14
C HIS A 75 -12.52 -3.49 -1.83
N LEU A 76 -11.45 -2.92 -1.26
CA LEU A 76 -10.24 -3.67 -0.95
C LEU A 76 -10.26 -4.27 0.47
N PHE A 77 -10.87 -3.59 1.43
CA PHE A 77 -10.78 -3.94 2.85
C PHE A 77 -12.13 -4.22 3.53
N GLY A 78 -13.26 -3.79 2.94
CA GLY A 78 -14.62 -4.04 3.42
C GLY A 78 -15.06 -5.50 3.30
#